data_AF-A0A2D4MIY1-F1
#
_entry.id   AF-A0A2D4MIY1-F1
#
_cell.length_a   1.000
_cell.length_b   1.000
_cell.length_c   1.000
_cell.angle_alpha   90.00
_cell.angle_beta   90.00
_cell.angle_gamma   90.00
#
_symmetry.space_group_name_H-M   'P 1'
#
loop_
_entity.id
_entity.type
_entity.pdbx_description
1 polymer ?
#
loop_
_entity_poly.entity_id
_entity_poly.type
_entity_poly.pdbx_seq_one_letter_code
_entity_poly.pdbx_strand_id
1 'polypeptide(L)'
;MPLALPCKLVIPDRDPMDETKETTSSSSSATDLLKQGAACNVLFINSVEMESLTGPQAIAKAITETLAADIPPSATIVHFKVSTQGITLTDNQRKLFFRRHYPIVTVTFCDVDPQNRKWTKSESGGAAKLFGFVARKQGSTTDNVCHLFAELDPDQPAAAIVNFVSRVMLGSSHKR
;
A
#
# COMPACT_ATOMS: atom_id res chain seq x y z
N MET A 1 -20.41 -47.72 6.61
CA MET A 1 -21.28 -47.52 5.43
C MET A 1 -21.12 -46.05 5.00
N PRO A 2 -20.39 -45.74 3.93
CA PRO A 2 -20.15 -44.36 3.52
C PRO A 2 -21.32 -43.85 2.66
N LEU A 3 -21.85 -42.69 3.03
CA LEU A 3 -22.84 -41.92 2.27
C LEU A 3 -22.11 -41.09 1.21
N ALA A 4 -22.18 -41.50 -0.06
CA ALA A 4 -21.73 -40.70 -1.19
C ALA A 4 -22.91 -40.33 -2.09
N LEU A 5 -22.86 -39.10 -2.61
CA LEU A 5 -23.95 -38.31 -3.20
C LEU A 5 -24.48 -38.86 -4.54
N PRO A 6 -25.80 -38.82 -4.79
CA PRO A 6 -26.44 -39.29 -6.02
C PRO A 6 -26.57 -38.16 -7.06
N CYS A 7 -25.46 -37.55 -7.48
CA CYS A 7 -25.48 -36.58 -8.58
C CYS A 7 -24.26 -36.79 -9.49
N LYS A 8 -24.53 -37.13 -10.75
CA LYS A 8 -23.51 -37.40 -11.77
C LYS A 8 -22.80 -36.09 -12.13
N LEU A 9 -21.51 -36.00 -11.85
CA LEU A 9 -20.67 -34.87 -12.23
C LEU A 9 -20.47 -34.91 -13.76
N VAL A 10 -21.00 -33.91 -14.47
CA VAL A 10 -20.75 -33.74 -15.91
C VAL A 10 -19.59 -32.77 -16.05
N ILE A 11 -18.44 -33.30 -16.46
CA ILE A 11 -17.23 -32.51 -16.74
C ILE A 11 -17.34 -32.05 -18.20
N PRO A 12 -17.23 -30.74 -18.49
CA PRO A 12 -17.23 -30.24 -19.87
C PRO A 12 -15.98 -30.71 -20.64
N ASP A 13 -16.16 -31.17 -21.88
CA ASP A 13 -15.14 -31.69 -22.82
C ASP A 13 -14.15 -30.62 -23.35
N ARG A 14 -13.93 -29.53 -22.63
CA ARG A 14 -13.04 -28.46 -23.06
C ARG A 14 -11.88 -28.30 -22.08
N ASP A 15 -10.76 -28.89 -22.47
CA ASP A 15 -9.45 -28.61 -21.88
C ASP A 15 -9.13 -27.11 -22.02
N PRO A 16 -8.80 -26.40 -20.93
CA PRO A 16 -8.52 -24.96 -20.95
C PRO A 16 -7.11 -24.62 -21.43
N MET A 17 -6.40 -25.57 -22.03
CA MET A 17 -4.99 -25.43 -22.37
C MET A 17 -4.75 -25.84 -23.82
N ASP A 18 -5.41 -25.18 -24.77
CA ASP A 18 -4.91 -25.17 -26.15
C ASP A 18 -5.27 -23.85 -26.87
N GLU A 19 -4.21 -23.06 -27.05
CA GLU A 19 -3.90 -22.01 -28.02
C GLU A 19 -5.02 -21.01 -28.43
N THR A 20 -4.78 -19.71 -28.34
CA THR A 20 -4.16 -19.01 -29.47
C THR A 20 -3.42 -17.75 -29.01
N LYS A 21 -2.16 -17.70 -29.43
CA LYS A 21 -1.28 -16.55 -29.51
C LYS A 21 -1.90 -15.48 -30.43
N GLU A 22 -2.73 -14.60 -29.88
CA GLU A 22 -3.09 -13.35 -30.56
C GLU A 22 -2.59 -12.14 -29.77
N THR A 23 -1.71 -11.43 -30.45
CA THR A 23 -1.22 -10.09 -30.17
C THR A 23 -2.40 -9.12 -30.15
N THR A 24 -3.13 -9.04 -29.04
CA THR A 24 -4.08 -7.96 -28.81
C THR A 24 -3.63 -7.21 -27.57
N SER A 25 -3.14 -5.99 -27.81
CA SER A 25 -3.06 -4.89 -26.86
C SER A 25 -4.16 -4.98 -25.80
N SER A 26 -3.84 -5.57 -24.65
CA SER A 26 -4.75 -5.63 -23.52
C SER A 26 -4.80 -4.23 -22.92
N SER A 27 -5.68 -3.40 -23.50
CA SER A 27 -6.30 -2.30 -22.79
C SER A 27 -7.11 -2.88 -21.64
N SER A 28 -6.42 -3.39 -20.62
CA SER A 28 -6.99 -3.63 -19.31
C SER A 28 -7.54 -2.27 -18.89
N SER A 29 -8.87 -2.17 -18.86
CA SER A 29 -9.52 -0.92 -18.52
C SER A 29 -8.94 -0.48 -17.18
N ALA A 30 -8.56 0.81 -17.04
CA ALA A 30 -7.93 1.29 -15.80
C ALA A 30 -8.77 0.94 -14.55
N THR A 31 -10.07 0.76 -14.73
CA THR A 31 -11.03 0.29 -13.73
C THR A 31 -10.81 -1.14 -13.26
N ASP A 32 -10.34 -2.07 -14.10
CA ASP A 32 -10.10 -3.47 -13.70
C ASP A 32 -8.78 -3.62 -12.93
N LEU A 33 -7.75 -2.85 -13.29
CA LEU A 33 -6.50 -2.76 -12.51
C LEU A 33 -6.77 -2.18 -11.11
N LEU A 34 -7.65 -1.19 -10.99
CA LEU A 34 -8.07 -0.64 -9.69
C LEU A 34 -8.84 -1.66 -8.83
N LYS A 35 -9.66 -2.52 -9.46
CA LYS A 35 -10.39 -3.59 -8.75
C LYS A 35 -9.45 -4.70 -8.26
N GLN A 36 -8.48 -5.09 -9.09
CA GLN A 36 -7.49 -6.12 -8.74
C GLN A 36 -6.54 -5.62 -7.64
N GLY A 37 -6.31 -4.31 -7.60
CA GLY A 37 -5.40 -3.67 -6.67
C GLY A 37 -3.95 -3.85 -7.09
N ALA A 38 -3.08 -3.05 -6.48
CA ALA A 38 -1.64 -3.16 -6.66
C ALA A 38 -1.01 -3.64 -5.35
N ALA A 39 0.03 -4.45 -5.46
CA ALA A 39 0.79 -4.89 -4.31
C ALA A 39 2.28 -4.77 -4.60
N CYS A 40 3.02 -4.26 -3.62
CA CYS A 40 4.44 -3.97 -3.71
C CYS A 40 5.12 -4.23 -2.37
N ASN A 41 6.44 -4.40 -2.38
CA ASN A 41 7.21 -4.46 -1.14
C ASN A 41 7.84 -3.10 -0.89
N VAL A 42 7.72 -2.59 0.33
CA VAL A 42 8.23 -1.29 0.74
C VAL A 42 8.89 -1.41 2.11
N LEU A 43 9.73 -0.46 2.46
CA LEU A 43 10.30 -0.37 3.80
C LEU A 43 9.35 0.45 4.67
N PHE A 44 8.75 -0.18 5.69
CA PHE A 44 8.07 0.52 6.76
C PHE A 44 9.10 1.09 7.71
N ILE A 45 9.05 2.40 7.96
CA ILE A 45 10.02 3.10 8.80
C ILE A 45 9.44 3.27 10.21
N ASN A 46 8.36 4.03 10.33
CA ASN A 46 7.67 4.26 11.59
C ASN A 46 6.23 4.77 11.36
N SER A 47 5.57 5.12 12.45
CA SER A 47 4.27 5.80 12.45
C SER A 47 4.30 6.90 13.50
N VAL A 48 3.92 8.11 13.10
CA VAL A 48 4.00 9.30 13.94
C VAL A 48 2.60 9.85 14.14
N GLU A 49 2.23 10.11 15.39
CA GLU A 49 0.96 10.74 15.72
C GLU A 49 0.99 12.21 15.30
N MET A 50 -0.04 12.61 14.55
CA MET A 50 -0.14 13.93 13.95
C MET A 50 -1.24 14.78 14.56
N GLU A 51 -1.97 14.28 15.57
CA GLU A 51 -3.12 14.96 16.15
C GLU A 51 -4.04 15.45 15.00
N SER A 52 -4.39 16.74 14.96
CA SER A 52 -5.19 17.32 13.88
C SER A 52 -4.44 17.65 12.58
N LEU A 53 -3.10 17.50 12.54
CA LEU A 53 -2.28 17.83 11.38
C LEU A 53 -2.50 16.84 10.23
N THR A 54 -2.62 17.36 9.01
CA THR A 54 -2.93 16.59 7.80
C THR A 54 -2.13 17.09 6.58
N GLY A 55 -2.31 16.44 5.44
CA GLY A 55 -1.75 16.87 4.15
C GLY A 55 -0.23 16.75 4.06
N PRO A 56 0.42 17.53 3.17
CA PRO A 56 1.87 17.52 2.99
C PRO A 56 2.64 17.87 4.27
N GLN A 57 2.07 18.72 5.13
CA GLN A 57 2.69 19.16 6.37
C GLN A 57 2.83 18.01 7.38
N ALA A 58 1.82 17.13 7.46
CA ALA A 58 1.89 15.94 8.30
C ALA A 58 3.02 15.00 7.86
N ILE A 59 3.18 14.77 6.55
CA ILE A 59 4.28 13.94 6.02
C ILE A 59 5.64 14.61 6.31
N ALA A 60 5.77 15.91 6.02
CA ALA A 60 7.00 16.64 6.24
C ALA A 60 7.44 16.61 7.73
N LYS A 61 6.49 16.82 8.65
CA LYS A 61 6.71 16.74 10.10
C LYS A 61 7.12 15.34 10.53
N ALA A 62 6.39 14.31 10.07
CA ALA A 62 6.69 12.91 10.43
C ALA A 62 8.13 12.57 10.06
N ILE A 63 8.54 12.92 8.84
CA ILE A 63 9.89 12.61 8.36
C ILE A 63 10.94 13.39 9.16
N THR A 64 10.67 14.65 9.48
CA THR A 64 11.58 15.46 10.31
C THR A 64 11.80 14.81 11.67
N GLU A 65 10.73 14.39 12.35
CA GLU A 65 10.82 13.70 13.65
C GLU A 65 11.54 12.35 13.53
N THR A 66 11.31 11.64 12.43
CA THR A 66 11.91 10.33 12.16
C THR A 66 13.42 10.43 11.93
N LEU A 67 13.85 11.46 11.20
CA LEU A 67 15.27 11.71 10.91
C LEU A 67 15.99 12.37 12.08
N ALA A 68 15.27 13.12 12.93
CA ALA A 68 15.83 13.74 14.14
C ALA A 68 15.86 12.79 15.35
N ALA A 69 15.28 11.59 15.25
CA ALA A 69 15.28 10.62 16.33
C ALA A 69 16.70 10.15 16.67
N ASP A 70 17.09 10.23 17.95
CA ASP A 70 18.41 9.80 18.44
C ASP A 70 18.69 8.33 18.11
N ILE A 71 17.66 7.49 18.15
CA ILE A 71 17.74 6.09 17.76
C ILE A 71 17.05 5.93 16.41
N PRO A 72 17.80 5.63 15.33
CA PRO A 72 17.20 5.46 14.02
C PRO A 72 16.22 4.28 14.02
N PRO A 73 14.99 4.44 13.51
CA PRO A 73 14.01 3.37 13.50
C PRO A 73 14.48 2.20 12.63
N SER A 74 14.26 0.98 13.14
CA SER A 74 14.57 -0.25 12.41
C SER A 74 13.56 -0.48 11.30
N ALA A 75 13.90 -0.03 10.09
CA ALA A 75 13.04 -0.17 8.93
C ALA A 75 12.80 -1.65 8.59
N THR A 76 11.54 -2.04 8.43
CA THR A 76 11.13 -3.43 8.19
C THR A 76 10.47 -3.54 6.81
N ILE A 77 10.77 -4.60 6.07
CA ILE A 77 10.13 -4.85 4.77
C ILE A 77 8.70 -5.30 5.01
N VAL A 78 7.74 -4.57 4.45
CA VAL A 78 6.31 -4.89 4.51
C VAL A 78 5.74 -5.01 3.10
N HIS A 79 4.75 -5.89 2.97
CA HIS A 79 3.93 -6.01 1.79
C HIS A 79 2.83 -4.94 1.83
N PHE A 80 2.89 -3.99 0.91
CA PHE A 80 1.98 -2.87 0.79
C PHE A 80 1.00 -3.13 -0.35
N LYS A 81 -0.25 -3.41 0.00
CA LYS A 81 -1.34 -3.67 -0.94
C LYS A 81 -2.33 -2.52 -0.92
N VAL A 82 -2.65 -1.99 -2.09
CA VAL A 82 -3.68 -0.97 -2.30
C VAL A 82 -4.83 -1.58 -3.08
N SER A 83 -6.05 -1.40 -2.60
CA SER A 83 -7.27 -1.77 -3.31
C SER A 83 -8.35 -0.73 -3.07
N THR A 84 -9.49 -0.86 -3.75
CA THR A 84 -10.68 -0.02 -3.52
C THR A 84 -11.22 -0.07 -2.09
N GLN A 85 -10.86 -1.10 -1.31
CA GLN A 85 -11.23 -1.19 0.11
C GLN A 85 -10.30 -0.35 1.00
N GLY A 86 -9.06 -0.09 0.56
CA GLY A 86 -8.07 0.68 1.31
C GLY A 86 -6.66 0.14 1.16
N ILE A 87 -5.82 0.46 2.14
CA ILE A 87 -4.42 0.07 2.19
C ILE A 87 -4.26 -1.07 3.20
N THR A 88 -3.54 -2.12 2.81
CA THR A 88 -3.21 -3.24 3.69
C THR A 88 -1.70 -3.40 3.77
N LEU A 89 -1.18 -3.41 4.99
CA LEU A 89 0.22 -3.67 5.29
C LEU A 89 0.34 -5.06 5.92
N THR A 90 1.21 -5.90 5.39
CA THR A 90 1.54 -7.20 5.98
C THR A 90 3.04 -7.24 6.23
N ASP A 91 3.45 -7.45 7.48
CA ASP A 91 4.86 -7.67 7.81
C ASP A 91 5.12 -9.18 7.78
N ASN A 92 5.91 -9.60 6.80
CA ASN A 92 6.22 -11.01 6.57
C ASN A 92 7.10 -11.60 7.68
N GLN A 93 7.91 -10.77 8.35
CA GLN A 93 8.76 -11.18 9.46
C GLN A 93 8.02 -11.18 10.80
N ARG A 94 6.81 -10.63 10.85
CA ARG A 94 5.94 -10.52 12.04
C ARG A 94 6.65 -9.86 13.23
N LYS A 95 7.54 -8.90 12.96
CA LYS A 95 8.33 -8.20 13.98
C LYS A 95 7.56 -7.06 14.61
N LEU A 96 6.85 -6.28 13.80
CA LEU A 96 6.14 -5.07 14.26
C LEU A 96 4.64 -5.29 14.37
N PHE A 97 4.07 -6.01 13.41
CA PHE A 97 2.66 -6.39 13.38
C PHE A 97 2.49 -7.60 12.47
N PHE A 98 1.34 -8.28 12.50
CA PHE A 98 1.06 -9.33 11.51
C PHE A 98 0.46 -8.72 10.24
N ARG A 99 -0.63 -7.94 10.41
CA ARG A 99 -1.35 -7.28 9.33
C ARG A 99 -2.11 -6.08 9.87
N ARG A 100 -2.07 -4.96 9.14
CA ARG A 100 -2.86 -3.75 9.41
C ARG A 100 -3.63 -3.34 8.17
N HIS A 101 -4.91 -3.03 8.34
CA HIS A 101 -5.76 -2.56 7.26
C HIS A 101 -6.28 -1.16 7.58
N TYR A 102 -6.09 -0.24 6.64
CA TYR A 102 -6.56 1.14 6.68
C TYR A 102 -7.63 1.29 5.62
N PRO A 103 -8.92 1.35 6.02
CA PRO A 103 -10.01 1.57 5.08
C PRO A 103 -9.78 2.84 4.27
N ILE A 104 -10.16 2.85 2.99
CA ILE A 104 -9.92 4.02 2.12
C ILE A 104 -10.52 5.32 2.69
N VAL A 105 -11.61 5.22 3.46
CA VAL A 105 -12.30 6.34 4.11
C VAL A 105 -11.51 6.99 5.26
N THR A 106 -10.51 6.28 5.80
CA THR A 106 -9.65 6.83 6.86
C THR A 106 -8.40 7.48 6.29
N VAL A 107 -7.95 7.05 5.10
CA VAL A 107 -6.80 7.64 4.41
C VAL A 107 -7.19 9.01 3.89
N THR A 108 -6.57 10.06 4.42
CA THR A 108 -6.89 11.46 4.10
C THR A 108 -5.92 12.07 3.12
N PHE A 109 -4.67 11.60 3.10
CA PHE A 109 -3.63 12.11 2.23
C PHE A 109 -2.56 11.05 1.97
N CYS A 110 -1.94 11.05 0.79
CA CYS A 110 -0.80 10.20 0.48
C CYS A 110 0.08 10.92 -0.54
N ASP A 111 1.37 11.08 -0.23
CA ASP A 111 2.32 11.71 -1.13
C ASP A 111 3.77 11.31 -0.81
N VAL A 112 4.68 11.63 -1.71
CA VAL A 112 6.13 11.60 -1.47
C VAL A 112 6.55 12.74 -0.54
N ASP A 113 7.76 12.67 0.02
CA ASP A 113 8.28 13.77 0.83
C ASP A 113 8.35 15.07 0.01
N PRO A 114 7.66 16.16 0.43
CA PRO A 114 7.71 17.43 -0.30
C PRO A 114 9.11 18.05 -0.35
N GLN A 115 9.99 17.66 0.58
CA GLN A 115 11.39 18.13 0.64
C GLN A 115 12.36 17.19 -0.10
N ASN A 116 11.88 16.13 -0.75
CA ASN A 116 12.70 15.14 -1.46
C ASN A 116 13.87 14.56 -0.65
N ARG A 117 13.71 14.47 0.69
CA ARG A 117 14.67 13.81 1.56
C ARG A 117 14.65 12.31 1.29
N LYS A 118 15.79 11.67 1.53
CA LYS A 118 15.97 10.25 1.27
C LYS A 118 16.24 9.50 2.56
N TRP A 119 15.70 8.29 2.65
CA TRP A 119 16.04 7.37 3.70
C TRP A 119 17.43 6.79 3.45
N THR A 120 18.36 7.05 4.36
CA THR A 120 19.69 6.44 4.34
C THR A 120 19.62 5.09 5.03
N LYS A 121 19.64 4.02 4.25
CA LYS A 121 19.68 2.67 4.81
C LYS A 121 21.08 2.43 5.40
N SER A 122 21.15 2.38 6.74
CA SER A 122 22.40 2.24 7.53
C SER A 122 23.35 1.14 7.02
N GLU A 123 22.82 0.13 6.32
CA GLU A 123 23.54 -1.08 5.91
C GLU A 123 24.02 -1.09 4.45
N SER A 124 23.55 -0.19 3.57
CA SER A 124 23.74 -0.40 2.11
C SER A 124 24.07 0.82 1.26
N GLY A 125 24.25 2.01 1.85
CA GLY A 125 24.65 3.23 1.10
C GLY A 125 23.65 3.73 0.06
N GLY A 126 22.55 3.01 -0.17
CA GLY A 126 21.45 3.40 -1.05
C GLY A 126 20.54 4.41 -0.38
N ALA A 127 20.24 5.48 -1.10
CA ALA A 127 19.30 6.52 -0.68
C ALA A 127 17.94 6.26 -1.34
N ALA A 128 16.94 5.89 -0.54
CA ALA A 128 15.59 5.57 -1.01
C ALA A 128 14.65 6.78 -0.85
N LYS A 129 13.77 7.04 -1.82
CA LYS A 129 12.76 8.08 -1.68
C LYS A 129 11.78 7.75 -0.56
N LEU A 130 11.50 8.76 0.24
CA LEU A 130 10.50 8.72 1.32
C LEU A 130 9.12 9.07 0.78
N PHE A 131 8.12 8.37 1.28
CA PHE A 131 6.72 8.69 1.07
C PHE A 131 5.90 8.29 2.29
N GLY A 132 4.69 8.80 2.37
CA GLY A 132 3.80 8.47 3.46
C GLY A 132 2.35 8.60 3.09
N PHE A 133 1.50 8.05 3.95
CA PHE A 133 0.09 8.39 3.94
C PHE A 133 -0.36 8.79 5.35
N VAL A 134 -1.32 9.69 5.38
CA VAL A 134 -2.01 10.15 6.57
C VAL A 134 -3.33 9.42 6.64
N ALA A 135 -3.62 8.81 7.79
CA ALA A 135 -4.90 8.20 8.05
C ALA A 135 -5.45 8.64 9.41
N ARG A 136 -6.77 8.77 9.51
CA ARG A 136 -7.43 9.00 10.80
C ARG A 136 -7.19 7.82 11.74
N LYS A 137 -6.86 8.14 12.98
CA LYS A 137 -6.68 7.19 14.08
C LYS A 137 -8.03 6.52 14.38
N GLN A 138 -8.03 5.20 14.53
CA GLN A 138 -9.24 4.49 14.95
C GLN A 138 -9.67 4.96 16.34
N GLY A 139 -10.96 5.25 16.50
CA GLY A 139 -11.52 5.72 17.78
C GLY A 139 -11.39 7.23 18.02
N SER A 140 -10.80 8.00 17.09
CA SER A 140 -10.75 9.45 17.15
C SER A 140 -11.36 10.09 15.90
N THR A 141 -11.99 11.24 16.05
CA THR A 141 -12.58 12.01 14.94
C THR A 141 -11.61 13.04 14.38
N THR A 142 -10.67 13.52 15.20
CA THR A 142 -9.73 14.59 14.87
C THR A 142 -8.31 14.09 14.69
N ASP A 143 -7.94 12.98 15.33
CA ASP A 143 -6.54 12.56 15.36
C ASP A 143 -6.15 11.79 14.10
N ASN A 144 -4.96 12.10 13.61
CA ASN A 144 -4.34 11.55 12.44
C ASN A 144 -3.04 10.86 12.84
N VAL A 145 -2.67 9.86 12.05
CA VAL A 145 -1.37 9.18 12.12
C VAL A 145 -0.78 9.23 10.73
N CYS A 146 0.50 9.62 10.65
CA CYS A 146 1.27 9.52 9.43
C CYS A 146 2.10 8.24 9.47
N HIS A 147 1.93 7.40 8.45
CA HIS A 147 2.71 6.18 8.26
C HIS A 147 3.77 6.45 7.21
N LEU A 148 5.04 6.24 7.58
CA LEU A 148 6.18 6.53 6.72
C LEU A 148 6.81 5.28 6.14
N PHE A 149 7.19 5.42 4.87
CA PHE A 149 7.76 4.36 4.07
C PHE A 149 8.91 4.87 3.22
N ALA A 150 9.77 3.94 2.82
CA ALA A 150 10.77 4.14 1.78
C ALA A 150 10.54 3.15 0.65
N GLU A 151 10.84 3.58 -0.58
CA GLU A 151 10.91 2.68 -1.72
C GLU A 151 11.97 1.59 -1.49
N LEU A 152 11.67 0.38 -1.93
CA LEU A 152 12.57 -0.77 -1.83
C LEU A 152 13.04 -1.24 -3.21
N ASP A 153 12.13 -1.22 -4.17
CA ASP A 153 12.34 -1.71 -5.53
C ASP A 153 12.33 -0.53 -6.51
N PRO A 154 13.38 -0.32 -7.34
CA PRO A 154 13.41 0.73 -8.34
C PRO A 154 12.32 0.59 -9.41
N ASP A 155 11.83 -0.62 -9.68
CA ASP A 155 10.74 -0.87 -10.64
C ASP A 155 9.37 -0.47 -10.05
N GLN A 156 9.31 -0.28 -8.73
CA GLN A 156 8.12 0.16 -8.00
C GLN A 156 8.41 1.45 -7.21
N PRO A 157 8.66 2.58 -7.91
CA PRO A 157 9.07 3.81 -7.25
C PRO A 157 7.96 4.38 -6.39
N ALA A 158 8.35 5.11 -5.33
CA ALA A 158 7.40 5.73 -4.38
C ALA A 158 6.30 6.55 -5.07
N ALA A 159 6.66 7.30 -6.12
CA ALA A 159 5.72 8.12 -6.89
C ALA A 159 4.62 7.30 -7.60
N ALA A 160 4.94 6.09 -8.08
CA ALA A 160 3.95 5.22 -8.71
C ALA A 160 2.96 4.66 -7.69
N ILE A 161 3.45 4.29 -6.50
CA ILE A 161 2.63 3.82 -5.38
C ILE A 161 1.66 4.92 -4.95
N VAL A 162 2.17 6.13 -4.70
CA VAL A 162 1.38 7.31 -4.34
C VAL A 162 0.30 7.59 -5.39
N ASN A 163 0.67 7.65 -6.68
CA ASN A 163 -0.28 7.90 -7.76
C ASN A 163 -1.39 6.85 -7.79
N PHE A 164 -1.07 5.58 -7.57
CA PHE A 164 -2.08 4.52 -7.49
C PHE A 164 -3.02 4.73 -6.29
N VAL A 165 -2.49 5.05 -5.11
CA VAL A 165 -3.32 5.37 -3.92
C VAL A 165 -4.23 6.57 -4.20
N SER A 166 -3.69 7.66 -4.77
CA SER A 166 -4.48 8.86 -5.11
C SER A 166 -5.62 8.53 -6.08
N ARG A 167 -5.37 7.70 -7.10
CA ARG A 167 -6.43 7.26 -8.04
C ARG A 167 -7.51 6.44 -7.35
N VAL A 168 -7.13 5.55 -6.43
CA VAL A 168 -8.09 4.76 -5.63
C VAL A 168 -8.92 5.68 -4.73
N MET A 169 -8.30 6.67 -4.09
CA MET A 169 -9.00 7.67 -3.27
C MET A 169 -10.00 8.49 -4.10
N LEU A 170 -9.60 8.99 -5.27
CA LEU A 170 -10.47 9.75 -6.18
C LEU A 170 -11.64 8.91 -6.74
N GLY A 171 -11.37 7.66 -7.10
CA GLY A 171 -12.37 6.71 -7.60
C GLY A 171 -13.41 6.34 -6.53
N SER A 172 -13.05 6.40 -5.24
CA SER A 172 -13.97 6.15 -4.13
C SER A 172 -14.90 7.34 -3.82
N SER A 173 -14.52 8.57 -4.19
CA SER A 173 -15.37 9.77 -4.00
C SER A 173 -16.52 9.86 -5.01
N HIS A 174 -16.44 9.20 -6.17
CA HIS A 174 -17.48 9.23 -7.20
C HIS A 174 -18.67 8.28 -6.93
N LYS A 175 -18.72 7.62 -5.76
CA LYS A 175 -19.79 6.70 -5.35
C LYS A 175 -20.65 7.23 -4.19
N ARG A 176 -20.76 8.55 -4.02
CA ARG A 176 -21.72 9.16 -3.09
C ARG A 176 -22.84 9.84 -3.84
#